data_AF-A0A2A2DYQ7-F1
#
_entry.id   AF-A0A2A2DYQ7-F1
#
_cell.length_a   1.000
_cell.length_b   1.000
_cell.length_c   1.000
_cell.angle_alpha   90.00
_cell.angle_beta   90.00
_cell.angle_gamma   90.00
#
_symmetry.space_group_name_H-M   'P 1'
#
loop_
_entity.id
_entity.type
_entity.pdbx_description
1 polymer ?
#
loop_
_entity_poly.entity_id
_entity_poly.type
_entity_poly.pdbx_seq_one_letter_code
_entity_poly.pdbx_strand_id
1 'polypeptide(L)'
;MSLSRFLALSCLAVASSVAHGGQKLYCDWYGTNYPVCDEKTGGWGWEKDQLCISDKMCNSAWGGPKKSCDWYGKSVPTCTTVSKGWGWENNASCISEQECTGVEKPSWPASPMGNELAWGTNGDDDGASSYLDFISTWVGYEYTQAREGDCDGCRLVSKLANDPDTYAVFYGYVIGYALPDCNVQPEGGNLCTDGAQWIRNNRQKILKIYGDYAAKAYAADPNKGVLWLLEADFHQYTISEQSNPLSLQELGQLASDIIDVIKKNAPNAKVALNHAPWLTDKQTMDMWSAMPLSKTDFLFFSGDGNSAGGYIMNSTTSSAYNAATATYKFLSSFTGKKIFVDTSFGLSQGADTWSGISEELLNKRISDGVFAVNVTMPPKDYEARVKKLRLDLNSLSR
;
A
#
# COMPACT_ATOMS: atom_id res chain seq x y z
N MET A 1 -63.20 -3.22 -20.58
CA MET A 1 -62.20 -2.23 -20.12
C MET A 1 -62.18 -2.35 -18.59
N SER A 2 -61.13 -2.70 -17.87
CA SER A 2 -59.69 -2.72 -18.10
C SER A 2 -59.09 -3.88 -17.27
N LEU A 3 -58.18 -4.67 -17.86
CA LEU A 3 -57.39 -5.69 -17.18
C LEU A 3 -56.04 -5.07 -16.76
N SER A 4 -55.72 -5.07 -15.46
CA SER A 4 -54.37 -4.74 -14.99
C SER A 4 -53.54 -6.02 -14.85
N ARG A 5 -52.56 -6.18 -15.73
CA ARG A 5 -51.53 -7.23 -15.68
C ARG A 5 -50.41 -6.80 -14.73
N PHE A 6 -50.11 -7.63 -13.74
CA PHE A 6 -48.85 -7.58 -12.99
C PHE A 6 -47.77 -8.29 -13.82
N LEU A 7 -46.74 -7.55 -14.25
CA LEU A 7 -45.48 -8.14 -14.71
C LEU A 7 -44.59 -8.38 -13.48
N ALA A 8 -44.34 -9.64 -13.16
CA ALA A 8 -43.26 -10.04 -12.26
C ALA A 8 -41.95 -10.03 -13.06
N LEU A 9 -41.05 -9.12 -12.71
CA LEU A 9 -39.70 -9.04 -13.25
C LEU A 9 -38.81 -10.00 -12.43
N SER A 10 -38.48 -11.16 -12.99
CA SER A 10 -37.54 -12.11 -12.39
C SER A 10 -36.11 -11.58 -12.51
N CYS A 11 -35.49 -11.23 -11.38
CA CYS A 11 -34.05 -11.05 -11.32
C CYS A 11 -33.36 -12.41 -11.49
N LEU A 12 -32.67 -12.61 -12.62
CA LEU A 12 -31.61 -13.61 -12.70
C LEU A 12 -30.46 -13.13 -11.82
N ALA A 13 -30.18 -13.85 -10.73
CA ALA A 13 -28.94 -13.71 -9.99
C ALA A 13 -27.79 -14.21 -10.87
N VAL A 14 -26.96 -13.29 -11.36
CA VAL A 14 -25.65 -13.64 -11.93
C VAL A 14 -24.73 -13.91 -10.74
N ALA A 15 -24.52 -15.18 -10.42
CA ALA A 15 -23.47 -15.59 -9.51
C ALA A 15 -22.12 -15.25 -10.16
N SER A 16 -21.50 -14.13 -9.77
CA SER A 16 -20.09 -13.90 -10.03
C SER A 16 -19.28 -14.80 -9.11
N SER A 17 -18.78 -15.92 -9.63
CA SER A 17 -17.77 -16.71 -8.96
C SER A 17 -16.49 -15.87 -8.88
N VAL A 18 -16.15 -15.42 -7.68
CA VAL A 18 -14.85 -14.82 -7.39
C VAL A 18 -13.80 -15.92 -7.60
N ALA A 19 -13.00 -15.78 -8.65
CA ALA A 19 -11.89 -16.68 -8.94
C ALA A 19 -10.88 -16.59 -7.79
N HIS A 20 -10.74 -17.68 -7.04
CA HIS A 20 -9.68 -17.82 -6.05
C HIS A 20 -8.34 -17.76 -6.80
N GLY A 21 -7.43 -16.88 -6.35
CA GLY A 21 -6.11 -16.69 -6.93
C GLY A 21 -5.20 -17.88 -6.67
N GLY A 22 -5.45 -19.01 -7.35
CA GLY A 22 -4.53 -20.14 -7.38
C GLY A 22 -3.17 -19.70 -7.95
N GLN A 23 -2.08 -20.13 -7.30
CA GLN A 23 -0.73 -19.83 -7.77
C GLN A 23 -0.54 -20.27 -9.22
N LYS A 24 0.05 -19.39 -10.05
CA LYS A 24 0.37 -19.70 -11.44
C LYS A 24 1.62 -20.59 -11.49
N LEU A 25 1.46 -21.82 -11.95
CA LEU A 25 2.59 -22.65 -12.37
C LEU A 25 3.17 -22.08 -13.66
N TYR A 26 4.49 -22.01 -13.76
CA TYR A 26 5.19 -21.62 -14.99
C TYR A 26 6.00 -22.81 -15.52
N CYS A 27 6.01 -22.93 -16.84
CA CYS A 27 6.82 -23.86 -17.62
C CYS A 27 7.99 -23.09 -18.24
N ASP A 28 9.21 -23.47 -17.89
CA ASP A 28 10.39 -23.05 -18.64
C ASP A 28 10.45 -23.86 -19.95
N TRP A 29 10.04 -23.23 -21.05
CA TRP A 29 10.06 -23.79 -22.39
C TRP A 29 11.24 -23.21 -23.17
N TYR A 30 12.34 -23.97 -23.24
CA TYR A 30 13.58 -23.59 -23.91
C TYR A 30 14.16 -22.23 -23.44
N GLY A 31 14.14 -21.97 -22.13
CA GLY A 31 14.71 -20.76 -21.52
C GLY A 31 13.72 -19.60 -21.42
N THR A 32 12.46 -19.80 -21.80
CA THR A 32 11.38 -18.80 -21.68
C THR A 32 10.26 -19.34 -20.80
N ASN A 33 9.85 -18.57 -19.79
CA ASN A 33 8.78 -18.96 -18.89
C ASN A 33 7.40 -18.65 -19.49
N TYR A 34 6.57 -19.67 -19.61
CA TYR A 34 5.16 -19.57 -19.99
C TYR A 34 4.25 -20.06 -18.86
N PRO A 35 3.13 -19.40 -18.57
CA PRO A 35 2.16 -19.92 -17.59
C PRO A 35 1.61 -21.27 -18.07
N VAL A 36 1.32 -22.16 -17.13
CA VAL A 36 0.63 -23.42 -17.42
C VAL A 36 -0.86 -23.15 -17.60
N CYS A 37 -1.49 -23.76 -18.60
CA CYS A 37 -2.94 -23.63 -18.82
C CYS A 37 -3.72 -24.34 -17.69
N ASP A 38 -4.78 -23.69 -17.20
CA ASP A 38 -5.74 -24.27 -16.26
C ASP A 38 -6.53 -25.41 -16.95
N GLU A 39 -6.89 -25.25 -18.22
CA GLU A 39 -7.59 -26.28 -18.97
C GLU A 39 -6.61 -27.29 -19.57
N LYS A 40 -6.96 -28.59 -19.47
CA LYS A 40 -6.18 -29.71 -20.00
C LYS A 40 -6.29 -29.84 -21.53
N THR A 41 -5.99 -28.77 -22.25
CA THR A 41 -5.79 -28.84 -23.70
C THR A 41 -4.45 -29.52 -23.97
N GLY A 42 -4.34 -30.33 -25.03
CA GLY A 42 -3.06 -30.93 -25.42
C GLY A 42 -2.29 -29.95 -26.29
N GLY A 43 -1.48 -29.05 -25.71
CA GLY A 43 -0.69 -28.11 -26.51
C GLY A 43 -0.45 -26.76 -25.85
N TRP A 44 -0.54 -25.70 -26.68
CA TRP A 44 -0.58 -24.30 -26.28
C TRP A 44 -2.02 -23.82 -26.18
N GLY A 45 -2.30 -22.91 -25.27
CA GLY A 45 -3.61 -22.29 -25.07
C GLY A 45 -3.50 -20.77 -24.85
N TRP A 46 -4.65 -20.11 -24.76
CA TRP A 46 -4.74 -18.70 -24.40
C TRP A 46 -5.78 -18.55 -23.29
N GLU A 47 -5.32 -18.17 -22.10
CA GLU A 47 -6.17 -18.07 -20.90
C GLU A 47 -5.75 -16.85 -20.08
N LYS A 48 -6.72 -16.15 -19.47
CA LYS A 48 -6.46 -14.98 -18.61
C LYS A 48 -5.60 -13.92 -19.32
N ASP A 49 -5.92 -13.64 -20.59
CA ASP A 49 -5.26 -12.65 -21.45
C ASP A 49 -3.76 -12.89 -21.71
N GLN A 50 -3.30 -14.15 -21.66
CA GLN A 50 -1.91 -14.52 -21.94
C GLN A 50 -1.80 -15.90 -22.61
N LEU A 51 -0.71 -16.11 -23.35
CA LEU A 51 -0.35 -17.41 -23.91
C LEU A 51 0.05 -18.37 -22.79
N CYS A 52 -0.50 -19.58 -22.77
CA CYS A 52 -0.18 -20.63 -21.80
C CYS A 52 0.21 -21.94 -22.49
N ILE A 53 0.89 -22.82 -21.75
CA ILE A 53 1.28 -24.16 -22.22
C ILE A 53 0.66 -25.23 -21.33
N SER A 54 0.11 -26.28 -21.92
CA SER A 54 -0.49 -27.37 -21.16
C SER A 54 0.53 -28.15 -20.35
N ASP A 55 0.10 -28.68 -19.20
CA ASP A 55 0.91 -29.57 -18.37
C ASP A 55 1.55 -30.72 -19.15
N LYS A 56 0.76 -31.35 -20.03
CA LYS A 56 1.22 -32.50 -20.82
C LYS A 56 2.30 -32.10 -21.81
N MET A 57 2.12 -30.98 -22.51
CA MET A 57 3.11 -30.50 -23.47
C MET A 57 4.36 -30.02 -22.75
N CYS A 58 4.19 -29.26 -21.67
CA CYS A 58 5.26 -28.85 -20.78
C CYS A 58 6.14 -30.06 -20.45
N ASN A 59 5.56 -31.16 -19.93
CA ASN A 59 6.27 -32.40 -19.52
C ASN A 59 7.03 -33.13 -20.63
N SER A 60 6.85 -32.76 -21.90
CA SER A 60 7.45 -33.45 -23.06
C SER A 60 8.67 -32.74 -23.69
N ALA A 61 9.07 -31.57 -23.19
CA ALA A 61 10.26 -30.86 -23.69
C ALA A 61 11.56 -31.63 -23.40
N TRP A 62 12.50 -31.61 -24.37
CA TRP A 62 13.85 -32.16 -24.21
C TRP A 62 14.62 -31.38 -23.13
N GLY A 63 15.03 -32.07 -22.07
CA GLY A 63 15.60 -31.48 -20.84
C GLY A 63 14.64 -31.50 -19.64
N GLY A 64 13.37 -31.84 -19.88
CA GLY A 64 12.28 -31.81 -18.90
C GLY A 64 11.90 -30.36 -18.56
N PRO A 65 10.61 -29.99 -18.59
CA PRO A 65 10.25 -28.69 -18.06
C PRO A 65 10.56 -28.67 -16.57
N LYS A 66 11.12 -27.56 -16.09
CA LYS A 66 11.06 -27.29 -14.66
C LYS A 66 9.76 -26.55 -14.45
N LYS A 67 8.76 -27.24 -13.89
CA LYS A 67 7.68 -26.54 -13.21
C LYS A 67 8.37 -25.62 -12.20
N SER A 68 8.08 -24.33 -12.26
CA SER A 68 8.52 -23.38 -11.26
C SER A 68 7.29 -22.72 -10.65
N CYS A 69 7.36 -22.44 -9.35
CA CYS A 69 6.35 -21.68 -8.67
C CYS A 69 6.89 -20.32 -8.27
N ASP A 70 5.99 -19.33 -8.29
CA ASP A 70 6.28 -18.00 -7.77
C ASP A 70 6.18 -18.04 -6.23
N TRP A 71 7.30 -18.39 -5.61
CA TRP A 71 7.43 -18.41 -4.17
C TRP A 71 7.78 -16.99 -3.68
N TYR A 72 6.76 -16.25 -3.24
CA TYR A 72 6.90 -14.88 -2.71
C TYR A 72 7.65 -13.92 -3.66
N GLY A 73 7.32 -13.92 -4.95
CA GLY A 73 7.93 -13.05 -5.96
C GLY A 73 9.19 -13.63 -6.61
N LYS A 74 9.62 -14.84 -6.20
CA LYS A 74 10.80 -15.52 -6.75
C LYS A 74 10.37 -16.82 -7.43
N SER A 75 10.77 -16.99 -8.69
CA SER A 75 10.62 -18.27 -9.38
C SER A 75 11.56 -19.30 -8.74
N VAL A 76 10.98 -20.33 -8.13
CA VAL A 76 11.68 -21.46 -7.51
C VAL A 76 11.23 -22.74 -8.23
N PRO A 77 12.14 -23.63 -8.64
CA PRO A 77 11.76 -24.88 -9.30
C PRO A 77 11.01 -25.80 -8.33
N THR A 78 10.05 -26.57 -8.84
CA THR A 78 9.30 -27.54 -8.05
C THR A 78 9.98 -28.89 -8.04
N CYS A 79 9.97 -29.59 -6.91
CA CYS A 79 10.48 -30.95 -6.79
C CYS A 79 9.49 -31.95 -7.40
N THR A 80 10.01 -32.95 -8.11
CA THR A 80 9.24 -34.06 -8.70
C THR A 80 9.14 -35.27 -7.77
N THR A 81 10.08 -35.41 -6.82
CA THR A 81 10.19 -36.56 -5.91
C THR A 81 9.82 -36.23 -4.47
N VAL A 82 9.73 -34.94 -4.12
CA VAL A 82 9.39 -34.48 -2.78
C VAL A 82 7.91 -34.10 -2.72
N SER A 83 7.14 -34.82 -1.90
CA SER A 83 5.70 -34.59 -1.73
C SER A 83 5.36 -33.41 -0.82
N LYS A 84 6.26 -33.01 0.09
CA LYS A 84 6.08 -31.87 1.00
C LYS A 84 7.41 -31.20 1.37
N GLY A 85 7.44 -29.88 1.44
CA GLY A 85 8.59 -29.09 1.89
C GLY A 85 9.65 -28.83 0.82
N TRP A 86 10.88 -28.56 1.23
CA TRP A 86 12.02 -28.29 0.35
C TRP A 86 12.79 -29.57 0.01
N GLY A 87 13.37 -29.61 -1.19
CA GLY A 87 14.20 -30.71 -1.68
C GLY A 87 15.39 -30.24 -2.51
N TRP A 88 16.16 -31.20 -3.01
CA TRP A 88 17.29 -30.97 -3.92
C TRP A 88 17.19 -31.92 -5.11
N GLU A 89 16.95 -31.36 -6.30
CA GLU A 89 16.82 -32.12 -7.55
C GLU A 89 17.51 -31.37 -8.69
N ASN A 90 18.09 -32.09 -9.64
CA ASN A 90 18.71 -31.51 -10.84
C ASN A 90 19.73 -30.39 -10.54
N ASN A 91 20.56 -30.59 -9.51
CA ASN A 91 21.56 -29.65 -9.02
C ASN A 91 21.01 -28.28 -8.56
N ALA A 92 19.77 -28.23 -8.07
CA ALA A 92 19.19 -27.03 -7.47
C ALA A 92 18.27 -27.36 -6.29
N SER A 93 18.14 -26.41 -5.37
CA SER A 93 17.06 -26.42 -4.38
C SER A 93 15.71 -26.29 -5.09
N CYS A 94 14.76 -27.12 -4.72
CA CYS A 94 13.39 -27.10 -5.22
C CYS A 94 12.38 -27.16 -4.06
N ILE A 95 11.11 -26.89 -4.33
CA ILE A 95 10.03 -26.98 -3.36
C ILE A 95 8.92 -27.91 -3.86
N SER A 96 8.29 -28.70 -2.98
CA SER A 96 7.22 -29.62 -3.38
C SER A 96 6.06 -28.87 -4.03
N GLU A 97 5.42 -29.50 -5.03
CA GLU A 97 4.23 -28.93 -5.71
C GLU A 97 3.06 -28.65 -4.74
N GLN A 98 2.94 -29.45 -3.67
CA GLN A 98 1.94 -29.25 -2.63
C GLN A 98 2.16 -27.94 -1.85
N GLU A 99 3.40 -27.61 -1.49
CA GLU A 99 3.70 -26.33 -0.84
C GLU A 99 3.50 -25.15 -1.80
N CYS A 100 3.84 -25.29 -3.08
CA CYS A 100 3.53 -24.26 -4.08
C CYS A 100 2.03 -24.03 -4.28
N THR A 101 1.16 -24.98 -3.96
CA THR A 101 -0.30 -24.78 -4.10
C THR A 101 -0.98 -24.39 -2.79
N GLY A 102 -0.28 -24.56 -1.65
CA GLY A 102 -0.80 -24.31 -0.30
C GLY A 102 -0.50 -22.93 0.29
N VAL A 103 0.38 -22.14 -0.32
CA VAL A 103 0.62 -20.76 0.11
C VAL A 103 -0.29 -19.85 -0.71
N GLU A 104 -1.52 -19.63 -0.26
CA GLU A 104 -2.17 -18.38 -0.67
C GLU A 104 -1.18 -17.27 -0.30
N LYS A 105 -0.69 -16.50 -1.29
CA LYS A 105 0.07 -15.28 -0.98
C LYS A 105 -0.81 -14.56 0.03
N PRO A 106 -0.32 -14.23 1.24
CA PRO A 106 -1.11 -13.51 2.21
C PRO A 106 -1.57 -12.23 1.52
N SER A 107 -2.80 -12.29 1.04
CA SER A 107 -3.38 -11.25 0.24
C SER A 107 -4.04 -10.38 1.26
N TRP A 108 -3.71 -9.09 1.20
CA TRP A 108 -4.60 -8.12 1.82
C TRP A 108 -6.02 -8.46 1.36
N PRO A 109 -7.00 -8.47 2.28
CA PRO A 109 -8.39 -8.57 1.84
C PRO A 109 -8.61 -7.57 0.71
N ALA A 110 -9.49 -7.90 -0.25
CA ALA A 110 -9.72 -7.08 -1.44
C ALA A 110 -9.96 -5.59 -1.11
N SER A 111 -10.42 -5.32 0.11
CA SER A 111 -10.27 -4.02 0.78
C SER A 111 -9.29 -4.15 1.97
N PRO A 112 -8.13 -3.47 1.94
CA PRO A 112 -6.99 -3.74 2.83
C PRO A 112 -7.27 -3.60 4.33
N MET A 113 -8.35 -2.97 4.74
CA MET A 113 -8.74 -2.85 6.15
C MET A 113 -10.26 -3.00 6.28
N GLY A 114 -10.84 -3.91 5.50
CA GLY A 114 -12.29 -4.12 5.41
C GLY A 114 -12.99 -3.19 4.43
N ASN A 115 -14.28 -3.42 4.19
CA ASN A 115 -15.11 -2.62 3.27
C ASN A 115 -15.55 -1.27 3.86
N GLU A 116 -15.21 -1.02 5.12
CA GLU A 116 -15.55 0.18 5.88
C GLU A 116 -14.35 1.13 6.00
N LEU A 117 -14.58 2.31 6.56
CA LEU A 117 -13.51 3.24 6.91
C LEU A 117 -12.68 2.66 8.05
N ALA A 118 -11.37 2.52 7.82
CA ALA A 118 -10.43 2.04 8.81
C ALA A 118 -9.97 3.15 9.76
N TRP A 119 -9.86 2.82 11.05
CA TRP A 119 -9.44 3.73 12.11
C TRP A 119 -8.13 3.26 12.73
N GLY A 120 -7.26 4.21 13.02
CA GLY A 120 -6.00 3.93 13.71
C GLY A 120 -5.45 5.10 14.49
N THR A 121 -4.38 4.82 15.22
CA THR A 121 -3.63 5.81 16.01
C THR A 121 -2.13 5.52 15.98
N ASN A 122 -1.34 6.40 16.59
CA ASN A 122 0.10 6.24 16.72
C ASN A 122 0.44 5.47 17.99
N GLY A 123 1.27 4.43 17.86
CA GLY A 123 1.65 3.58 19.00
C GLY A 123 0.49 2.74 19.53
N ASP A 124 0.82 1.75 20.36
CA ASP A 124 -0.17 0.85 20.97
C ASP A 124 0.02 0.79 22.50
N ASP A 125 0.20 1.97 23.11
CA ASP A 125 0.55 2.10 24.52
C ASP A 125 -0.65 1.85 25.45
N ASP A 126 -1.89 2.01 24.95
CA ASP A 126 -3.14 1.86 25.71
C ASP A 126 -4.00 0.66 25.26
N GLY A 127 -3.42 -0.30 24.51
CA GLY A 127 -4.16 -1.44 23.96
C GLY A 127 -5.16 -1.04 22.87
N ALA A 128 -4.85 0.03 22.15
CA ALA A 128 -5.65 0.59 21.07
C ALA A 128 -5.89 -0.44 19.94
N SER A 129 -4.96 -1.38 19.75
CA SER A 129 -5.11 -2.51 18.83
C SER A 129 -6.40 -3.31 19.06
N SER A 130 -6.89 -3.41 20.30
CA SER A 130 -8.11 -4.18 20.61
C SER A 130 -9.40 -3.63 19.98
N TYR A 131 -9.41 -2.39 19.48
CA TYR A 131 -10.58 -1.77 18.85
C TYR A 131 -10.28 -1.02 17.55
N LEU A 132 -9.01 -0.88 17.15
CA LEU A 132 -8.60 -0.18 15.92
C LEU A 132 -8.18 -1.15 14.82
N ASP A 133 -8.35 -0.72 13.58
CA ASP A 133 -8.03 -1.52 12.38
C ASP A 133 -6.53 -1.48 12.09
N PHE A 134 -5.83 -0.47 12.60
CA PHE A 134 -4.38 -0.38 12.47
C PHE A 134 -3.74 0.44 13.57
N ILE A 135 -2.44 0.19 13.76
CA ILE A 135 -1.54 1.00 14.59
C ILE A 135 -0.40 1.47 13.72
N SER A 136 -0.04 2.75 13.90
CA SER A 136 1.03 3.36 13.15
C SER A 136 2.27 3.71 13.98
N THR A 137 3.44 3.73 13.34
CA THR A 137 4.71 4.11 13.97
C THR A 137 5.67 4.73 12.95
N TRP A 138 6.58 5.60 13.42
CA TRP A 138 7.72 6.03 12.62
C TRP A 138 8.72 4.91 12.44
N VAL A 139 9.31 4.84 11.25
CA VAL A 139 10.41 3.94 10.92
C VAL A 139 11.46 4.64 10.07
N GLY A 140 12.67 4.10 10.06
CA GLY A 140 13.75 4.58 9.23
C GLY A 140 14.58 5.70 9.87
N TYR A 141 14.36 6.07 11.12
CA TYR A 141 15.26 6.99 11.84
C TYR A 141 16.49 6.28 12.40
N GLU A 142 16.46 4.96 12.49
CA GLU A 142 17.47 4.16 13.17
C GLU A 142 18.85 4.32 12.52
N TYR A 143 18.90 4.50 11.20
CA TYR A 143 20.16 4.63 10.48
C TYR A 143 20.92 5.93 10.83
N THR A 144 20.22 6.99 11.23
CA THR A 144 20.87 8.27 11.62
C THR A 144 21.35 8.27 13.06
N GLN A 145 20.85 7.32 13.88
CA GLN A 145 21.22 7.16 15.28
C GLN A 145 22.34 6.12 15.49
N ALA A 146 23.09 5.78 14.44
CA ALA A 146 24.08 4.69 14.45
C ALA A 146 23.49 3.32 14.87
N ARG A 147 22.19 3.12 14.61
CA ARG A 147 21.47 1.85 14.80
C ARG A 147 21.15 1.21 13.44
N GLU A 148 22.06 1.34 12.49
CA GLU A 148 21.95 0.69 11.18
C GLU A 148 21.90 -0.84 11.39
N GLY A 149 20.73 -1.44 11.16
CA GLY A 149 20.51 -2.86 11.47
C GLY A 149 19.31 -3.10 12.39
N ASP A 150 18.89 -2.10 13.15
CA ASP A 150 17.71 -2.19 14.00
C ASP A 150 16.42 -2.12 13.16
N CYS A 151 15.29 -2.44 13.80
CA CYS A 151 13.96 -2.37 13.24
C CYS A 151 12.95 -2.18 14.37
N ASP A 152 12.71 -0.94 14.79
CA ASP A 152 11.78 -0.68 15.89
C ASP A 152 10.33 -1.00 15.49
N GLY A 153 9.97 -0.74 14.23
CA GLY A 153 8.68 -1.14 13.64
C GLY A 153 8.45 -2.65 13.66
N CYS A 154 9.49 -3.49 13.67
CA CYS A 154 9.35 -4.94 13.76
C CYS A 154 8.76 -5.39 15.10
N ARG A 155 8.94 -4.61 16.18
CA ARG A 155 8.29 -4.90 17.47
C ARG A 155 6.78 -4.75 17.38
N LEU A 156 6.31 -3.69 16.69
CA LEU A 156 4.88 -3.50 16.43
C LEU A 156 4.33 -4.63 15.56
N VAL A 157 5.02 -4.97 14.47
CA VAL A 157 4.63 -6.09 13.59
C VAL A 157 4.52 -7.39 14.38
N SER A 158 5.53 -7.73 15.19
CA SER A 158 5.52 -8.94 16.02
C SER A 158 4.39 -8.94 17.04
N LYS A 159 4.07 -7.78 17.63
CA LYS A 159 2.97 -7.62 18.59
C LYS A 159 1.62 -7.89 17.92
N LEU A 160 1.42 -7.39 16.71
CA LEU A 160 0.17 -7.51 15.96
C LEU A 160 0.05 -8.84 15.19
N ALA A 161 1.10 -9.67 15.14
CA ALA A 161 1.09 -10.92 14.36
C ALA A 161 0.00 -11.93 14.80
N ASN A 162 -0.44 -11.86 16.05
CA ASN A 162 -1.53 -12.71 16.58
C ASN A 162 -2.90 -12.02 16.53
N ASP A 163 -2.95 -10.76 16.11
CA ASP A 163 -4.18 -10.01 15.92
C ASP A 163 -4.59 -10.13 14.44
N PRO A 164 -5.65 -10.87 14.11
CA PRO A 164 -6.07 -11.02 12.72
C PRO A 164 -6.59 -9.72 12.11
N ASP A 165 -7.08 -8.78 12.93
CA ASP A 165 -7.89 -7.64 12.48
C ASP A 165 -7.09 -6.32 12.46
N THR A 166 -6.00 -6.20 13.24
CA THR A 166 -5.22 -4.95 13.33
C THR A 166 -3.91 -4.96 12.54
N TYR A 167 -3.72 -4.04 11.59
CA TYR A 167 -2.54 -3.94 10.75
C TYR A 167 -1.46 -2.99 11.29
N ALA A 168 -0.20 -3.23 10.94
CA ALA A 168 0.88 -2.27 11.16
C ALA A 168 0.96 -1.26 10.00
N VAL A 169 1.10 0.01 10.32
CA VAL A 169 1.32 1.11 9.38
C VAL A 169 2.62 1.82 9.71
N PHE A 170 3.50 1.97 8.72
CA PHE A 170 4.80 2.58 8.89
C PHE A 170 4.83 3.95 8.23
N TYR A 171 5.14 4.98 9.01
CA TYR A 171 5.61 6.26 8.47
C TYR A 171 7.09 6.14 8.13
N GLY A 172 7.40 5.86 6.86
CA GLY A 172 8.76 5.75 6.37
C GLY A 172 9.31 7.12 6.00
N TYR A 173 10.30 7.61 6.76
CA TYR A 173 10.87 8.95 6.57
C TYR A 173 12.40 8.90 6.44
N VAL A 174 12.88 7.94 5.66
CA VAL A 174 14.32 7.67 5.53
C VAL A 174 15.06 8.91 5.02
N ILE A 175 14.55 9.55 3.97
CA ILE A 175 15.17 10.77 3.43
C ILE A 175 14.97 11.92 4.43
N GLY A 176 13.78 12.04 5.00
CA GLY A 176 13.45 13.08 5.97
C GLY A 176 14.32 13.08 7.24
N TYR A 177 14.88 11.93 7.65
CA TYR A 177 15.84 11.88 8.75
C TYR A 177 17.28 12.24 8.35
N ALA A 178 17.61 12.25 7.05
CA ALA A 178 18.97 12.47 6.57
C ALA A 178 19.47 13.90 6.78
N LEU A 179 18.55 14.85 6.69
CA LEU A 179 18.79 16.28 6.79
C LEU A 179 17.71 16.89 7.68
N PRO A 180 17.99 18.02 8.36
CA PRO A 180 16.97 18.75 9.09
C PRO A 180 15.79 19.16 8.19
N ASP A 181 14.58 19.11 8.75
CA ASP A 181 13.41 19.75 8.12
C ASP A 181 13.64 21.27 8.02
N CYS A 182 13.27 21.86 6.89
CA CYS A 182 13.47 23.28 6.66
C CYS A 182 12.59 24.17 7.56
N ASN A 183 11.53 23.64 8.16
CA ASN A 183 10.77 24.36 9.20
C ASN A 183 11.44 24.29 10.59
N VAL A 184 12.31 23.31 10.85
CA VAL A 184 13.06 23.16 12.11
C VAL A 184 14.39 23.91 12.04
N GLN A 185 15.08 23.82 10.91
CA GLN A 185 16.37 24.46 10.69
C GLN A 185 16.41 25.18 9.33
N PRO A 186 15.86 26.40 9.25
CA PRO A 186 15.80 27.17 8.00
C PRO A 186 17.17 27.67 7.54
N GLU A 187 18.15 27.73 8.44
CA GLU A 187 19.52 28.17 8.13
C GLU A 187 20.46 26.98 7.84
N GLY A 188 21.17 27.05 6.72
CA GLY A 188 22.12 26.00 6.29
C GLY A 188 21.50 24.93 5.40
N GLY A 189 22.22 23.82 5.26
CA GLY A 189 21.78 22.69 4.44
C GLY A 189 20.64 21.91 5.10
N ASN A 190 19.51 21.81 4.41
CA ASN A 190 18.29 21.16 4.90
C ASN A 190 17.54 20.43 3.78
N LEU A 191 16.41 19.79 4.10
CA LEU A 191 15.62 19.04 3.12
C LEU A 191 15.18 19.89 1.92
N CYS A 192 14.97 21.20 2.09
CA CYS A 192 14.46 22.12 1.07
C CYS A 192 15.56 22.73 0.18
N THR A 193 16.81 22.71 0.62
CA THR A 193 17.97 23.26 -0.12
C THR A 193 18.93 22.21 -0.64
N ASP A 194 19.14 21.11 0.09
CA ASP A 194 20.16 20.10 -0.21
C ASP A 194 19.59 18.68 -0.38
N GLY A 195 18.29 18.48 -0.11
CA GLY A 195 17.64 17.17 -0.18
C GLY A 195 17.80 16.49 -1.53
N ALA A 196 17.61 17.21 -2.63
CA ALA A 196 17.73 16.67 -3.98
C ALA A 196 19.16 16.20 -4.30
N GLN A 197 20.17 17.01 -3.97
CA GLN A 197 21.57 16.65 -4.17
C GLN A 197 21.97 15.48 -3.25
N TRP A 198 21.48 15.45 -2.02
CA TRP A 198 21.71 14.35 -1.10
C TRP A 198 21.13 13.04 -1.63
N ILE A 199 19.89 13.05 -2.15
CA ILE A 199 19.26 11.88 -2.78
C ILE A 199 20.12 11.34 -3.91
N ARG A 200 20.63 12.21 -4.80
CA ARG A 200 21.48 11.80 -5.93
C ARG A 200 22.72 11.07 -5.44
N ASN A 201 23.37 11.61 -4.41
CA ASN A 201 24.60 11.05 -3.84
C ASN A 201 24.34 9.76 -3.04
N ASN A 202 23.13 9.58 -2.51
CA ASN A 202 22.81 8.52 -1.56
C ASN A 202 21.71 7.55 -2.03
N ARG A 203 21.32 7.57 -3.31
CA ARG A 203 20.20 6.76 -3.84
C ARG A 203 20.31 5.29 -3.46
N GLN A 204 21.48 4.68 -3.64
CA GLN A 204 21.70 3.27 -3.28
C GLN A 204 21.59 3.03 -1.76
N LYS A 205 22.02 3.98 -0.93
CA LYS A 205 21.85 3.91 0.53
C LYS A 205 20.37 3.94 0.90
N ILE A 206 19.58 4.86 0.31
CA ILE A 206 18.13 4.96 0.53
C ILE A 206 17.44 3.62 0.19
N LEU A 207 17.70 3.08 -1.00
CA LEU A 207 17.12 1.80 -1.44
C LEU A 207 17.51 0.64 -0.53
N LYS A 208 18.77 0.60 -0.08
CA LYS A 208 19.23 -0.42 0.87
C LYS A 208 18.48 -0.33 2.20
N ILE A 209 18.31 0.87 2.76
CA ILE A 209 17.58 1.06 4.03
C ILE A 209 16.15 0.55 3.91
N TYR A 210 15.42 0.98 2.88
CA TYR A 210 14.05 0.52 2.65
C TYR A 210 13.96 -1.00 2.44
N GLY A 211 14.85 -1.57 1.63
CA GLY A 211 14.90 -3.00 1.37
C GLY A 211 15.18 -3.83 2.63
N ASP A 212 16.19 -3.44 3.40
CA ASP A 212 16.56 -4.14 4.64
C ASP A 212 15.45 -4.04 5.69
N TYR A 213 14.80 -2.88 5.81
CA TYR A 213 13.72 -2.68 6.77
C TYR A 213 12.48 -3.50 6.39
N ALA A 214 12.11 -3.51 5.10
CA ALA A 214 11.03 -4.33 4.58
C ALA A 214 11.30 -5.83 4.81
N ALA A 215 12.53 -6.31 4.57
CA ALA A 215 12.89 -7.70 4.82
C ALA A 215 12.73 -8.10 6.29
N LYS A 216 13.13 -7.23 7.23
CA LYS A 216 13.00 -7.50 8.67
C LYS A 216 11.54 -7.46 9.12
N ALA A 217 10.77 -6.49 8.64
CA ALA A 217 9.34 -6.40 8.95
C ALA A 217 8.59 -7.65 8.45
N TYR A 218 8.91 -8.10 7.23
CA TYR A 218 8.37 -9.33 6.68
C TYR A 218 8.79 -10.59 7.45
N ALA A 219 10.03 -10.63 7.96
CA ALA A 219 10.48 -11.72 8.82
C ALA A 219 9.78 -11.74 10.20
N ALA A 220 9.33 -10.59 10.69
CA ALA A 220 8.57 -10.48 11.94
C ALA A 220 7.14 -11.02 11.79
N ASP A 221 6.50 -10.80 10.64
CA ASP A 221 5.24 -11.44 10.28
C ASP A 221 5.12 -11.57 8.74
N PRO A 222 5.34 -12.78 8.19
CA PRO A 222 5.22 -13.00 6.75
C PRO A 222 3.77 -13.16 6.29
N ASN A 223 2.82 -13.33 7.22
CA ASN A 223 1.41 -13.60 6.95
C ASN A 223 0.59 -12.31 6.90
N LYS A 224 0.98 -11.25 7.62
CA LYS A 224 0.32 -9.96 7.56
C LYS A 224 1.18 -8.93 6.84
N GLY A 225 0.56 -8.19 5.92
CA GLY A 225 1.24 -7.11 5.22
C GLY A 225 1.37 -5.87 6.10
N VAL A 226 2.40 -5.06 5.81
CA VAL A 226 2.57 -3.72 6.39
C VAL A 226 2.22 -2.68 5.34
N LEU A 227 1.50 -1.63 5.75
CA LEU A 227 1.27 -0.46 4.90
C LEU A 227 2.38 0.58 5.16
N TRP A 228 3.08 0.97 4.11
CA TRP A 228 4.13 1.99 4.13
C TRP A 228 3.60 3.32 3.63
N LEU A 229 3.60 4.33 4.49
CA LEU A 229 3.38 5.73 4.16
C LEU A 229 4.74 6.34 3.85
N LEU A 230 5.06 6.52 2.57
CA LEU A 230 6.40 6.90 2.15
C LEU A 230 6.61 8.41 2.06
N GLU A 231 7.65 8.85 2.77
CA GLU A 231 8.26 10.18 2.80
C GLU A 231 7.21 11.29 2.73
N ALA A 232 6.88 11.86 3.88
CA ALA A 232 6.30 13.20 3.87
C ALA A 232 7.21 14.10 3.02
N ASP A 233 6.63 15.01 2.24
CA ASP A 233 7.39 16.05 1.53
C ASP A 233 8.15 15.66 0.25
N PHE A 234 7.80 14.54 -0.43
CA PHE A 234 8.40 14.17 -1.73
C PHE A 234 8.54 15.35 -2.72
N HIS A 235 7.51 16.21 -2.83
CA HIS A 235 7.55 17.37 -3.74
C HIS A 235 8.61 18.41 -3.36
N GLN A 236 9.03 18.52 -2.09
CA GLN A 236 10.05 19.49 -1.68
C GLN A 236 11.40 19.25 -2.38
N TYR A 237 11.68 18.03 -2.84
CA TYR A 237 12.91 17.73 -3.58
C TYR A 237 12.91 18.24 -5.03
N THR A 238 11.81 18.84 -5.49
CA THR A 238 11.67 19.35 -6.88
C THR A 238 11.50 20.86 -6.95
N ILE A 239 11.50 21.56 -5.81
CA ILE A 239 11.33 23.01 -5.76
C ILE A 239 12.61 23.73 -6.18
N SER A 240 12.48 24.99 -6.61
CA SER A 240 13.57 25.82 -7.10
C SER A 240 14.64 26.16 -6.06
N GLU A 241 14.31 26.05 -4.78
CA GLU A 241 15.17 26.32 -3.64
C GLU A 241 16.26 25.25 -3.47
N GLN A 242 16.08 24.08 -4.08
CA GLN A 242 17.09 23.04 -4.11
C GLN A 242 18.31 23.48 -4.94
N SER A 243 19.51 23.19 -4.45
CA SER A 243 20.77 23.46 -5.15
C SER A 243 20.89 22.71 -6.48
N ASN A 244 20.28 21.53 -6.56
CA ASN A 244 20.17 20.72 -7.78
C ASN A 244 18.83 19.95 -7.77
N PRO A 245 17.71 20.63 -8.07
CA PRO A 245 16.38 20.06 -7.93
C PRO A 245 16.22 18.75 -8.71
N LEU A 246 15.46 17.81 -8.17
CA LEU A 246 14.99 16.67 -8.95
C LEU A 246 13.94 17.18 -9.95
N SER A 247 13.96 16.67 -11.17
CA SER A 247 12.77 16.74 -12.02
C SER A 247 11.66 15.86 -11.44
N LEU A 248 10.41 16.14 -11.80
CA LEU A 248 9.28 15.30 -11.41
C LEU A 248 9.43 13.86 -11.91
N GLN A 249 10.06 13.64 -13.07
CA GLN A 249 10.34 12.30 -13.59
C GLN A 249 11.37 11.56 -12.74
N GLU A 250 12.44 12.24 -12.29
CA GLU A 250 13.43 11.64 -11.39
C GLU A 250 12.83 11.32 -10.02
N LEU A 251 11.93 12.18 -9.53
CA LEU A 251 11.16 11.94 -8.31
C LEU A 251 10.27 10.70 -8.44
N GLY A 252 9.52 10.59 -9.55
CA GLY A 252 8.70 9.41 -9.86
C GLY A 252 9.53 8.13 -9.97
N GLN A 253 10.72 8.20 -10.58
CA GLN A 253 11.64 7.06 -10.64
C GLN A 253 12.18 6.69 -9.26
N LEU A 254 12.48 7.66 -8.39
CA LEU A 254 12.90 7.39 -7.01
C LEU A 254 11.79 6.65 -6.24
N ALA A 255 10.55 7.16 -6.30
CA ALA A 255 9.41 6.51 -5.68
C ALA A 255 9.21 5.08 -6.22
N SER A 256 9.36 4.89 -7.53
CA SER A 256 9.28 3.57 -8.18
C SER A 256 10.32 2.60 -7.63
N ASP A 257 11.58 3.02 -7.54
CA ASP A 257 12.67 2.17 -7.06
C ASP A 257 12.48 1.80 -5.58
N ILE A 258 11.99 2.73 -4.75
CA ILE A 258 11.67 2.48 -3.34
C ILE A 258 10.52 1.46 -3.23
N ILE A 259 9.44 1.62 -4.01
CA ILE A 259 8.34 0.66 -4.01
C ILE A 259 8.82 -0.73 -4.43
N ASP A 260 9.66 -0.80 -5.47
CA ASP A 260 10.20 -2.07 -5.97
C ASP A 260 11.06 -2.77 -4.91
N VAL A 261 11.93 -2.05 -4.20
CA VAL A 261 12.79 -2.66 -3.18
C VAL A 261 11.99 -3.08 -1.94
N ILE A 262 10.94 -2.35 -1.56
CA ILE A 262 10.01 -2.75 -0.48
C ILE A 262 9.29 -4.04 -0.91
N LYS A 263 8.61 -4.03 -2.06
CA LYS A 263 7.80 -5.18 -2.52
C LYS A 263 8.64 -6.41 -2.85
N LYS A 264 9.90 -6.24 -3.27
CA LYS A 264 10.85 -7.35 -3.45
C LYS A 264 11.16 -8.08 -2.14
N ASN A 265 11.22 -7.35 -1.02
CA ASN A 265 11.60 -7.90 0.29
C ASN A 265 10.40 -8.22 1.19
N ALA A 266 9.25 -7.58 0.93
CA ALA A 266 7.97 -7.80 1.60
C ALA A 266 6.86 -7.82 0.53
N PRO A 267 6.63 -8.96 -0.17
CA PRO A 267 5.69 -9.03 -1.29
C PRO A 267 4.24 -8.77 -0.92
N ASN A 268 3.90 -8.93 0.36
CA ASN A 268 2.60 -8.59 0.93
C ASN A 268 2.54 -7.13 1.40
N ALA A 269 3.57 -6.29 1.23
CA ALA A 269 3.52 -4.89 1.63
C ALA A 269 2.64 -4.05 0.69
N LYS A 270 2.01 -3.03 1.27
CA LYS A 270 1.28 -1.99 0.54
C LYS A 270 1.99 -0.67 0.70
N VAL A 271 1.88 0.19 -0.31
CA VAL A 271 2.57 1.48 -0.31
C VAL A 271 1.61 2.63 -0.64
N ALA A 272 1.63 3.64 0.22
CA ALA A 272 1.01 4.94 0.00
C ALA A 272 2.07 6.00 -0.28
N LEU A 273 1.87 6.82 -1.31
CA LEU A 273 2.72 7.98 -1.59
C LEU A 273 2.12 9.26 -1.04
N ASN A 274 2.98 10.13 -0.51
CA ASN A 274 2.54 11.39 0.10
C ASN A 274 1.98 12.38 -0.95
N HIS A 275 0.91 13.07 -0.60
CA HIS A 275 0.48 14.30 -1.28
C HIS A 275 0.78 15.52 -0.41
N ALA A 276 1.26 16.59 -1.04
CA ALA A 276 1.38 17.90 -0.41
C ALA A 276 0.11 18.73 -0.69
N PRO A 277 -0.75 19.00 0.31
CA PRO A 277 -2.02 19.71 0.11
C PRO A 277 -1.87 21.22 -0.17
N TRP A 278 -0.65 21.75 -0.24
CA TRP A 278 -0.36 23.16 -0.53
C TRP A 278 0.08 23.40 -1.98
N LEU A 279 0.18 22.36 -2.81
CA LEU A 279 0.53 22.50 -4.22
C LEU A 279 -0.56 23.20 -5.01
N THR A 280 -0.17 24.00 -6.01
CA THR A 280 -1.10 24.57 -7.01
C THR A 280 -1.77 23.45 -7.79
N ASP A 281 -2.92 23.76 -8.40
CA ASP A 281 -3.60 22.84 -9.33
C ASP A 281 -2.67 22.27 -10.40
N LYS A 282 -1.81 23.11 -10.99
CA LYS A 282 -0.83 22.67 -11.98
C LYS A 282 0.26 21.78 -11.37
N GLN A 283 0.82 22.16 -10.22
CA GLN A 283 1.84 21.32 -9.55
C GLN A 283 1.26 19.96 -9.14
N THR A 284 0.04 19.92 -8.62
CA THR A 284 -0.66 18.67 -8.26
C THR A 284 -0.81 17.76 -9.47
N MET A 285 -1.32 18.28 -10.59
CA MET A 285 -1.49 17.49 -11.82
C MET A 285 -0.15 17.03 -12.40
N ASP A 286 0.85 17.91 -12.45
CA ASP A 286 2.18 17.58 -12.98
C ASP A 286 2.86 16.50 -12.11
N MET A 287 2.80 16.64 -10.78
CA MET A 287 3.38 15.67 -9.84
C MET A 287 2.75 14.30 -10.02
N TRP A 288 1.42 14.19 -9.97
CA TRP A 288 0.76 12.90 -10.07
C TRP A 288 0.84 12.27 -11.46
N SER A 289 1.06 13.08 -12.50
CA SER A 289 1.36 12.56 -13.85
C SER A 289 2.75 11.91 -13.96
N ALA A 290 3.69 12.28 -13.07
CA ALA A 290 5.03 11.71 -13.03
C ALA A 290 5.18 10.53 -12.05
N MET A 291 4.25 10.37 -11.11
CA MET A 291 4.31 9.33 -10.08
C MET A 291 3.99 7.93 -10.62
N PRO A 292 4.57 6.86 -10.05
CA PRO A 292 4.40 5.48 -10.51
C PRO A 292 3.06 4.88 -10.06
N LEU A 293 1.94 5.46 -10.51
CA LEU A 293 0.59 5.08 -10.08
C LEU A 293 0.27 3.59 -10.30
N SER A 294 0.89 2.91 -11.28
CA SER A 294 0.71 1.46 -11.47
C SER A 294 1.32 0.61 -10.34
N LYS A 295 2.29 1.16 -9.60
CA LYS A 295 2.98 0.50 -8.48
C LYS A 295 2.48 0.96 -7.11
N THR A 296 1.89 2.15 -7.05
CA THR A 296 1.33 2.75 -5.84
C THR A 296 -0.03 2.13 -5.49
N ASP A 297 -0.20 1.73 -4.23
CA ASP A 297 -1.47 1.17 -3.76
C ASP A 297 -2.44 2.29 -3.33
N PHE A 298 -1.96 3.28 -2.56
CA PHE A 298 -2.77 4.37 -2.00
C PHE A 298 -2.08 5.73 -2.10
N LEU A 299 -2.83 6.78 -1.78
CA LEU A 299 -2.25 8.08 -1.41
C LEU A 299 -2.30 8.25 0.11
N PHE A 300 -1.40 9.05 0.67
CA PHE A 300 -1.58 9.52 2.04
C PHE A 300 -1.21 10.99 2.22
N PHE A 301 -1.86 11.67 3.15
CA PHE A 301 -1.56 13.05 3.52
C PHE A 301 -2.36 13.45 4.76
N SER A 302 -1.95 14.56 5.37
CA SER A 302 -2.69 15.16 6.48
C SER A 302 -3.91 15.91 5.99
N GLY A 303 -5.03 15.74 6.68
CA GLY A 303 -6.28 16.38 6.30
C GLY A 303 -7.38 16.34 7.36
N ASP A 304 -8.33 17.25 7.19
CA ASP A 304 -9.48 17.44 8.06
C ASP A 304 -10.69 16.61 7.61
N GLY A 305 -11.38 15.99 8.57
CA GLY A 305 -12.62 15.26 8.32
C GLY A 305 -13.82 16.19 8.13
N ASN A 306 -13.82 17.31 8.84
CA ASN A 306 -14.96 18.23 8.98
C ASN A 306 -15.00 19.38 7.97
N SER A 307 -14.15 19.37 6.94
CA SER A 307 -14.05 20.45 5.96
C SER A 307 -15.29 20.60 5.05
N ALA A 308 -15.79 21.83 4.91
CA ALA A 308 -16.87 22.09 3.96
C ALA A 308 -16.43 21.72 2.53
N GLY A 309 -17.31 21.15 1.71
CA GLY A 309 -17.01 20.83 0.31
C GLY A 309 -16.01 19.68 0.06
N GLY A 310 -15.41 19.11 1.11
CA GLY A 310 -14.41 18.03 1.00
C GLY A 310 -13.02 18.48 0.62
N TYR A 311 -12.67 19.72 0.95
CA TYR A 311 -11.29 20.18 0.92
C TYR A 311 -10.42 19.40 1.90
N ILE A 312 -9.14 19.25 1.58
CA ILE A 312 -8.21 18.51 2.45
C ILE A 312 -7.98 19.27 3.76
N MET A 313 -7.94 20.60 3.72
CA MET A 313 -7.72 21.46 4.88
C MET A 313 -8.90 22.41 5.07
N ASN A 314 -9.32 22.68 6.31
CA ASN A 314 -10.38 23.63 6.64
C ASN A 314 -10.10 25.07 6.19
N SER A 315 -8.83 25.46 6.08
CA SER A 315 -8.41 26.77 5.58
C SER A 315 -8.54 26.90 4.05
N THR A 316 -8.77 25.80 3.34
CA THR A 316 -8.86 25.78 1.88
C THR A 316 -10.32 25.89 1.45
N THR A 317 -10.60 26.82 0.55
CA THR A 317 -11.93 27.03 -0.03
C THR A 317 -11.84 26.99 -1.55
N SER A 318 -12.99 27.12 -2.24
CA SER A 318 -13.04 27.20 -3.70
C SER A 318 -12.28 28.39 -4.30
N SER A 319 -11.91 29.37 -3.47
CA SER A 319 -11.15 30.55 -3.85
C SER A 319 -9.66 30.46 -3.48
N ALA A 320 -9.20 29.36 -2.88
CA ALA A 320 -7.79 29.14 -2.58
C ALA A 320 -6.98 28.85 -3.85
N TYR A 321 -5.66 29.06 -3.77
CA TYR A 321 -4.69 28.85 -4.85
C TYR A 321 -4.74 27.46 -5.51
N ASN A 322 -5.28 26.47 -4.82
CA ASN A 322 -5.37 25.08 -5.23
C ASN A 322 -6.76 24.47 -5.04
N ALA A 323 -7.78 25.33 -5.03
CA ALA A 323 -9.17 24.95 -4.81
C ALA A 323 -9.66 23.79 -5.69
N ALA A 324 -9.25 23.70 -6.96
CA ALA A 324 -9.77 22.66 -7.84
C ALA A 324 -9.20 21.29 -7.50
N THR A 325 -7.96 21.24 -7.02
CA THR A 325 -7.23 19.98 -6.79
C THR A 325 -7.10 19.58 -5.33
N ALA A 326 -7.32 20.51 -4.39
CA ALA A 326 -7.18 20.28 -2.95
C ALA A 326 -8.43 19.66 -2.30
N THR A 327 -9.09 18.72 -2.99
CA THR A 327 -10.21 17.94 -2.44
C THR A 327 -9.91 16.45 -2.47
N TYR A 328 -10.43 15.70 -1.51
CA TYR A 328 -10.29 14.24 -1.47
C TYR A 328 -10.79 13.61 -2.78
N LYS A 329 -11.99 14.04 -3.22
CA LYS A 329 -12.64 13.53 -4.43
C LYS A 329 -11.80 13.75 -5.67
N PHE A 330 -11.23 14.93 -5.83
CA PHE A 330 -10.38 15.23 -6.99
C PHE A 330 -9.18 14.27 -7.02
N LEU A 331 -8.42 14.19 -5.94
CA LEU A 331 -7.21 13.36 -5.90
C LEU A 331 -7.52 11.88 -6.13
N SER A 332 -8.56 11.36 -5.48
CA SER A 332 -8.95 9.97 -5.67
C SER A 332 -9.37 9.69 -7.10
N SER A 333 -10.17 10.60 -7.71
CA SER A 333 -10.65 10.43 -9.08
C SER A 333 -9.52 10.56 -10.10
N PHE A 334 -8.61 11.52 -9.90
CA PHE A 334 -7.52 11.81 -10.83
C PHE A 334 -6.48 10.69 -10.84
N THR A 335 -6.13 10.15 -9.67
CA THR A 335 -5.10 9.10 -9.54
C THR A 335 -5.67 7.68 -9.64
N GLY A 336 -6.99 7.51 -9.46
CA GLY A 336 -7.63 6.20 -9.30
C GLY A 336 -7.25 5.50 -7.99
N LYS A 337 -6.72 6.22 -7.00
CA LYS A 337 -6.25 5.66 -5.73
C LYS A 337 -7.16 6.06 -4.58
N LYS A 338 -7.31 5.14 -3.61
CA LYS A 338 -7.92 5.45 -2.32
C LYS A 338 -6.94 6.24 -1.44
N ILE A 339 -7.47 6.97 -0.47
CA ILE A 339 -6.73 7.92 0.36
C ILE A 339 -6.70 7.45 1.82
N PHE A 340 -5.49 7.33 2.36
CA PHE A 340 -5.22 7.22 3.80
C PHE A 340 -5.01 8.64 4.33
N VAL A 341 -5.78 9.06 5.33
CA VAL A 341 -5.62 10.40 5.93
C VAL A 341 -5.00 10.27 7.31
N ASP A 342 -4.19 11.25 7.70
CA ASP A 342 -3.81 11.42 9.10
C ASP A 342 -4.13 12.82 9.62
N THR A 343 -4.13 12.97 10.94
CA THR A 343 -4.18 14.28 11.59
C THR A 343 -2.76 14.82 11.85
N SER A 344 -1.82 14.53 10.94
CA SER A 344 -0.37 14.76 11.06
C SER A 344 0.29 14.00 12.22
N PHE A 345 1.37 13.26 11.95
CA PHE A 345 2.26 12.71 12.97
C PHE A 345 3.51 13.60 13.05
N GLY A 346 3.95 14.01 14.25
CA GLY A 346 5.14 14.84 14.45
C GLY A 346 4.86 16.21 15.05
N LEU A 347 5.69 17.21 14.75
CA LEU A 347 5.61 18.55 15.37
C LEU A 347 4.36 19.34 14.97
N SER A 348 3.78 19.02 13.80
CA SER A 348 2.59 19.68 13.24
C SER A 348 1.29 18.92 13.52
N GLN A 349 1.28 18.07 14.56
CA GLN A 349 0.12 17.29 14.97
C GLN A 349 -1.14 18.16 15.10
N GLY A 350 -2.16 17.80 14.33
CA GLY A 350 -3.47 18.44 14.34
C GLY A 350 -4.41 17.82 15.37
N ALA A 351 -5.43 18.59 15.75
CA ALA A 351 -6.51 18.08 16.59
C ALA A 351 -7.37 17.07 15.82
N ASP A 352 -8.03 16.16 16.55
CA ASP A 352 -8.99 15.23 15.97
C ASP A 352 -10.22 15.96 15.40
N THR A 353 -10.35 15.95 14.07
CA THR A 353 -11.50 16.45 13.33
C THR A 353 -12.33 15.34 12.68
N TRP A 354 -12.08 14.08 13.04
CA TRP A 354 -12.64 12.90 12.38
C TRP A 354 -13.57 12.11 13.30
N SER A 355 -13.18 11.81 14.54
CA SER A 355 -13.99 10.95 15.42
C SER A 355 -15.24 11.64 15.97
N GLY A 356 -15.37 12.97 15.77
CA GLY A 356 -16.51 13.77 16.19
C GLY A 356 -17.48 14.19 15.08
N ILE A 357 -17.27 13.77 13.83
CA ILE A 357 -18.11 14.21 12.71
C ILE A 357 -19.41 13.41 12.60
N SER A 358 -20.39 13.96 11.87
CA SER A 358 -21.64 13.25 11.59
C SER A 358 -21.40 12.07 10.65
N GLU A 359 -22.25 11.05 10.76
CA GLU A 359 -22.27 9.90 9.86
C GLU A 359 -22.39 10.32 8.39
N GLU A 360 -23.25 11.30 8.09
CA GLU A 360 -23.42 11.84 6.73
C GLU A 360 -22.09 12.38 6.17
N LEU A 361 -21.35 13.15 6.97
CA LEU A 361 -20.07 13.71 6.53
C LEU A 361 -18.99 12.63 6.40
N LEU A 362 -19.01 11.62 7.27
CA LEU A 362 -18.11 10.47 7.20
C LEU A 362 -18.36 9.65 5.93
N ASN A 363 -19.62 9.31 5.63
CA ASN A 363 -20.01 8.65 4.38
C ASN A 363 -19.60 9.47 3.16
N LYS A 364 -19.72 10.79 3.24
CA LYS A 364 -19.24 11.67 2.20
C LYS A 364 -17.72 11.53 2.00
N ARG A 365 -16.90 11.49 3.05
CA ARG A 365 -15.43 11.27 2.93
C ARG A 365 -15.10 9.92 2.31
N ILE A 366 -15.82 8.87 2.71
CA ILE A 366 -15.68 7.54 2.12
C ILE A 366 -15.98 7.60 0.62
N SER A 367 -17.07 8.25 0.23
CA SER A 367 -17.43 8.42 -1.18
C SER A 367 -16.45 9.31 -1.97
N ASP A 368 -15.78 10.24 -1.30
CA ASP A 368 -14.74 11.09 -1.86
C ASP A 368 -13.38 10.33 -1.96
N GLY A 369 -13.32 9.06 -1.54
CA GLY A 369 -12.17 8.16 -1.75
C GLY A 369 -11.32 7.87 -0.51
N VAL A 370 -11.69 8.40 0.65
CA VAL A 370 -10.99 8.13 1.93
C VAL A 370 -11.33 6.73 2.42
N PHE A 371 -10.32 5.93 2.76
CA PHE A 371 -10.52 4.55 3.24
C PHE A 371 -9.95 4.30 4.63
N ALA A 372 -9.07 5.17 5.11
CA ALA A 372 -8.46 5.05 6.43
C ALA A 372 -8.19 6.43 7.02
N VAL A 373 -8.29 6.54 8.35
CA VAL A 373 -7.91 7.72 9.11
C VAL A 373 -7.06 7.34 10.32
N ASN A 374 -5.88 7.95 10.42
CA ASN A 374 -5.02 7.89 11.58
C ASN A 374 -5.22 9.14 12.45
N VAL A 375 -5.85 8.97 13.62
CA VAL A 375 -5.98 10.05 14.60
C VAL A 375 -4.78 10.00 15.52
N THR A 376 -3.86 10.93 15.31
CA THR A 376 -2.53 10.97 15.94
C THR A 376 -2.57 11.43 17.39
N MET A 377 -3.58 12.21 17.76
CA MET A 377 -3.90 12.62 19.13
C MET A 377 -5.34 12.23 19.47
N PRO A 378 -5.61 10.94 19.74
CA PRO A 378 -6.96 10.47 20.00
C PRO A 378 -7.53 11.11 21.28
N PRO A 379 -8.80 11.54 21.29
CA PRO A 379 -9.44 12.01 22.51
C PRO A 379 -9.61 10.86 23.52
N LYS A 380 -9.82 11.18 24.81
CA LYS A 380 -9.96 10.15 25.86
C LYS A 380 -11.11 9.16 25.63
N ASP A 381 -12.16 9.58 24.92
CA ASP A 381 -13.33 8.79 24.57
C ASP A 381 -13.27 8.22 23.14
N TYR A 382 -12.08 8.15 22.54
CA TYR A 382 -11.87 7.74 21.14
C TYR A 382 -12.46 6.36 20.83
N GLU A 383 -12.24 5.35 21.67
CA GLU A 383 -12.83 4.01 21.49
C GLU A 383 -14.37 4.07 21.40
N ALA A 384 -15.02 4.81 22.30
CA ALA A 384 -16.47 4.95 22.30
C ALA A 384 -16.98 5.65 21.03
N ARG A 385 -16.26 6.68 20.55
CA ARG A 385 -16.58 7.40 19.31
C ARG A 385 -16.46 6.49 18.08
N VAL A 386 -15.34 5.78 17.93
CA VAL A 386 -15.09 4.88 16.80
C VAL A 386 -16.13 3.75 16.77
N LYS A 387 -16.42 3.12 17.92
CA LYS A 387 -17.45 2.07 18.01
C LYS A 387 -18.83 2.59 17.59
N LYS A 388 -19.21 3.80 18.02
CA LYS A 388 -20.47 4.42 17.60
C LYS A 388 -20.50 4.66 16.09
N LEU A 389 -19.45 5.25 15.52
CA LEU A 389 -19.39 5.55 14.08
C LEU A 389 -19.45 4.28 13.22
N ARG A 390 -18.79 3.19 13.64
CA ARG A 390 -18.89 1.90 12.92
C ARG A 390 -20.32 1.33 12.93
N LEU A 391 -21.04 1.45 14.05
CA LEU A 391 -22.44 1.02 14.14
C LEU A 391 -23.34 1.84 13.22
N ASP A 392 -23.13 3.16 13.20
CA ASP A 392 -23.88 4.08 12.36
C ASP A 392 -23.67 3.74 10.86
N LEU A 393 -22.40 3.61 10.41
CA LEU A 393 -22.06 3.25 9.02
C LEU A 393 -22.68 1.92 8.56
N ASN A 394 -22.71 0.92 9.44
CA ASN A 394 -23.28 -0.41 9.15
C ASN A 394 -24.81 -0.42 9.01
N SER A 395 -25.50 0.62 9.49
CA SER A 395 -26.95 0.68 9.47
C SER A 395 -27.54 1.08 8.11
N LEU A 396 -26.74 1.73 7.25
CA LEU A 396 -27.14 2.17 5.91
C LEU A 396 -26.87 1.17 4.79
N SER A 397 -26.08 0.12 5.06
CA SER A 397 -25.83 -0.98 4.11
C SER A 397 -26.86 -2.11 4.17
N ARG A 398 -27.97 -1.93 4.90
CA ARG A 398 -29.09 -2.90 5.02
C ARG A 398 -30.36 -2.43 4.35
#